data_AF-A0A239PR46-F1
#
_entry.id   AF-A0A239PR46-F1
#
_cell.length_a   1.000
_cell.length_b   1.000
_cell.length_c   1.000
_cell.angle_alpha   90.00
_cell.angle_beta   90.00
_cell.angle_gamma   90.00
#
_symmetry.space_group_name_H-M   'P 1'
#
loop_
_entity.id
_entity.type
_entity.pdbx_description
1 polymer ?
#
loop_
_entity_poly.entity_id
_entity_poly.type
_entity_poly.pdbx_seq_one_letter_code
_entity_poly.pdbx_strand_id
1 'polypeptide(L)'
;MKIHTLLSLCPYTHLWRTGKRLVVERKLPESARTGVCIILLGLFCPFFWIALLTGASRGELLFHATHSGVVMLIGVIMVLVALVREGGGG
;
A
#
# COMPACT_ATOMS: atom_id res chain seq x y z
N MET A 1 13.36 12.04 -23.49
CA MET A 1 13.49 10.97 -22.47
C MET A 1 12.22 10.11 -22.52
N LYS A 2 12.30 8.79 -22.77
CA LYS A 2 11.12 7.95 -23.11
C LYS A 2 10.43 7.43 -21.84
N ILE A 3 9.14 7.73 -21.69
CA ILE A 3 8.25 7.30 -20.58
C ILE A 3 8.28 5.78 -20.33
N HIS A 4 8.47 4.98 -21.37
CA HIS A 4 8.51 3.51 -21.28
C HIS A 4 9.70 2.97 -20.46
N THR A 5 10.83 3.69 -20.39
CA THR A 5 12.00 3.29 -19.59
C THR A 5 11.74 3.52 -18.09
N LEU A 6 11.04 4.61 -17.74
CA LEU A 6 10.59 4.90 -16.37
C LEU A 6 9.59 3.84 -15.87
N LEU A 7 8.69 3.39 -16.75
CA LEU A 7 7.71 2.33 -16.44
C LEU A 7 8.36 0.94 -16.30
N SER A 8 9.47 0.65 -17.00
CA SER A 8 10.18 -0.63 -16.90
C SER A 8 11.01 -0.77 -15.62
N LEU A 9 11.41 0.35 -15.01
CA LEU A 9 12.07 0.39 -13.71
C LEU A 9 11.11 0.65 -12.55
N CYS A 10 9.81 0.84 -12.78
CA CYS A 10 8.87 1.20 -11.73
C CYS A 10 8.90 0.14 -10.61
N PRO A 11 9.52 0.43 -9.44
CA PRO A 11 9.51 -0.50 -8.30
C PRO A 11 8.07 -0.79 -7.87
N TYR A 12 7.14 0.09 -8.24
CA TYR A 12 5.70 -0.06 -8.17
C TYR A 12 5.13 -1.34 -8.78
N THR A 13 5.51 -1.73 -10.01
CA THR A 13 4.95 -2.94 -10.63
C THR A 13 5.50 -4.20 -9.98
N HIS A 14 6.76 -4.16 -9.53
CA HIS A 14 7.35 -5.23 -8.74
C HIS A 14 6.72 -5.32 -7.35
N LEU A 15 6.54 -4.21 -6.65
CA LEU A 15 5.93 -4.14 -5.33
C LEU A 15 4.44 -4.52 -5.38
N TRP A 16 3.73 -4.14 -6.44
CA TRP A 16 2.37 -4.62 -6.72
C TRP A 16 2.33 -6.12 -6.99
N ARG A 17 3.25 -6.67 -7.79
CA ARG A 17 3.33 -8.12 -8.04
C ARG A 17 3.68 -8.90 -6.79
N THR A 18 4.62 -8.41 -5.97
CA THR A 18 5.01 -9.03 -4.70
C THR A 18 3.88 -8.94 -3.68
N GLY A 19 3.21 -7.80 -3.57
CA GLY A 19 2.02 -7.63 -2.72
C GLY A 19 0.87 -8.54 -3.18
N LYS A 20 0.59 -8.58 -4.48
CA LYS A 20 -0.43 -9.47 -5.04
C LYS A 20 -0.06 -10.95 -4.83
N ARG A 21 1.20 -11.35 -4.96
CA ARG A 21 1.65 -12.71 -4.60
C ARG A 21 1.48 -13.00 -3.12
N LEU A 22 1.86 -12.08 -2.24
CA LEU A 22 1.63 -12.24 -0.79
C LEU A 22 0.14 -12.41 -0.47
N VAL A 23 -0.75 -11.71 -1.17
CA VAL A 23 -2.21 -11.80 -0.98
C VAL A 23 -2.82 -13.06 -1.59
N VAL A 24 -2.29 -13.51 -2.73
CA VAL A 24 -2.84 -14.64 -3.49
C VAL A 24 -2.24 -15.98 -3.04
N GLU A 25 -0.96 -16.01 -2.66
CA GLU A 25 -0.28 -17.22 -2.18
C GLU A 25 -0.54 -17.49 -0.70
N ARG A 26 -0.71 -16.47 0.15
CA ARG A 26 -1.34 -16.67 1.46
C ARG A 26 -2.83 -16.84 1.19
N LYS A 27 -3.43 -17.95 1.61
CA LYS A 27 -4.90 -18.09 1.75
C LYS A 27 -5.39 -17.08 2.79
N LEU A 28 -5.42 -15.80 2.45
CA LEU A 28 -5.91 -14.77 3.33
C LEU A 28 -7.43 -14.92 3.48
N PRO A 29 -7.96 -14.66 4.68
CA PRO A 29 -9.37 -14.45 4.89
C PRO A 29 -9.94 -13.51 3.83
N GLU A 30 -11.14 -13.77 3.32
CA GLU A 30 -11.81 -12.83 2.42
C GLU A 30 -11.99 -11.46 3.12
N SER A 31 -12.20 -11.50 4.44
CA SER A 31 -12.26 -10.32 5.33
C SER A 31 -10.93 -9.54 5.43
N ALA A 32 -9.77 -10.18 5.25
CA ALA A 32 -8.46 -9.53 5.27
C ALA A 32 -8.11 -8.87 3.93
N ARG A 33 -8.72 -9.32 2.82
CA ARG A 33 -8.43 -8.81 1.47
C ARG A 33 -8.71 -7.31 1.35
N THR A 34 -9.79 -6.83 1.95
CA THR A 34 -10.14 -5.40 2.02
C THR A 34 -9.05 -4.60 2.72
N GLY A 35 -8.55 -5.10 3.85
CA GLY A 35 -7.45 -4.47 4.58
C GLY A 35 -6.19 -4.34 3.71
N VAL A 36 -5.84 -5.39 2.95
CA VAL A 36 -4.67 -5.32 2.07
C VAL A 36 -4.85 -4.32 0.92
N CYS A 37 -6.04 -4.22 0.32
CA CYS A 37 -6.32 -3.19 -0.68
C CYS A 37 -6.10 -1.78 -0.10
N ILE A 38 -6.51 -1.54 1.14
CA ILE A 38 -6.32 -0.26 1.83
C ILE A 38 -4.83 0.01 2.12
N ILE A 39 -4.07 -1.01 2.54
CA ILE A 39 -2.61 -0.91 2.69
C ILE A 39 -1.97 -0.45 1.38
N LEU A 40 -2.35 -1.09 0.27
CA LEU A 40 -1.81 -0.77 -1.06
C LEU A 40 -2.20 0.65 -1.48
N LEU A 41 -3.43 1.10 -1.22
CA LEU A 41 -3.86 2.48 -1.49
C LEU A 41 -3.04 3.51 -0.71
N GLY A 42 -2.75 3.25 0.57
CA GLY A 42 -1.89 4.11 1.38
C GLY A 42 -0.45 4.14 0.85
N LEU A 43 0.15 2.96 0.67
CA LEU A 43 1.53 2.82 0.19
C LEU A 43 1.75 3.45 -1.19
N PHE A 44 0.74 3.34 -2.06
CA PHE A 44 0.79 3.81 -3.44
C PHE A 44 0.03 5.11 -3.68
N CYS A 45 -0.13 5.95 -2.64
CA CYS A 45 -0.82 7.23 -2.74
C CYS A 45 -0.16 8.17 -3.78
N PRO A 46 -0.78 8.46 -4.93
CA PRO A 46 -0.15 9.22 -5.99
C PRO A 46 0.28 10.61 -5.55
N PHE A 47 -0.46 11.25 -4.62
CA PHE A 47 -0.13 12.57 -4.10
C PHE A 47 1.19 12.60 -3.34
N PHE A 48 1.45 11.60 -2.50
CA PHE A 48 2.73 11.51 -1.79
C PHE A 48 3.89 11.35 -2.75
N TRP A 49 3.77 10.44 -3.72
CA TRP A 49 4.83 10.17 -4.68
C TRP A 49 5.07 11.32 -5.64
N ILE A 50 4.01 12.01 -6.09
CA ILE A 50 4.14 13.23 -6.89
C ILE A 50 4.86 14.30 -6.08
N ALA A 51 4.41 14.61 -4.86
CA ALA A 51 5.02 15.63 -4.00
C ALA A 51 6.51 15.31 -3.70
N LEU A 52 6.84 14.05 -3.50
CA LEU A 52 8.22 13.60 -3.29
C LEU A 52 9.08 13.80 -4.55
N LEU A 53 8.57 13.43 -5.73
CA LEU A 53 9.32 13.47 -6.99
C LEU A 53 9.41 14.87 -7.59
N THR A 54 8.45 15.75 -7.32
CA THR A 54 8.46 17.14 -7.79
C THR A 54 9.24 18.08 -6.87
N GLY A 55 9.73 17.59 -5.73
CA GLY A 55 10.46 18.41 -4.76
C GLY A 55 9.57 19.41 -4.03
N ALA A 56 8.35 19.01 -3.67
CA ALA A 56 7.41 19.84 -2.91
C ALA A 56 7.99 20.30 -1.56
N SER A 57 7.34 21.29 -0.95
CA SER A 57 7.80 21.81 0.34
C SER A 57 7.76 20.72 1.42
N ARG A 58 8.61 20.85 2.45
CA ARG A 58 8.67 19.88 3.56
C ARG A 58 7.31 19.70 4.25
N GLY A 59 6.51 20.77 4.35
CA GLY A 59 5.18 20.73 4.96
C GLY A 59 4.18 19.91 4.13
N GLU A 60 4.15 20.13 2.81
CA GLU A 60 3.30 19.36 1.89
C GLU A 60 3.71 17.88 1.85
N LEU A 61 5.01 17.62 1.79
CA LEU A 61 5.52 16.25 1.80
C LEU A 61 5.14 15.51 3.10
N LEU A 62 5.28 16.18 4.25
CA LEU A 62 4.91 15.63 5.55
C LEU A 62 3.40 15.37 5.66
N PHE A 63 2.58 16.30 5.15
CA PHE A 63 1.13 16.14 5.12
C PHE A 63 0.72 14.91 4.30
N HIS A 64 1.24 14.80 3.06
CA HIS A 64 0.93 13.66 2.21
C HIS A 64 1.46 12.36 2.77
N ALA A 65 2.67 12.33 3.33
CA ALA A 65 3.26 11.17 3.99
C ALA A 65 2.39 10.68 5.16
N THR A 66 1.97 11.61 6.03
CA THR A 66 1.12 11.31 7.19
C THR A 66 -0.23 10.79 6.74
N HIS A 67 -0.87 11.45 5.76
CA HIS A 67 -2.16 11.02 5.23
C HIS A 67 -2.08 9.60 4.63
N SER A 68 -1.09 9.34 3.77
CA SER A 68 -0.87 7.99 3.23
C SER A 68 -0.54 6.95 4.31
N GLY A 69 0.22 7.34 5.33
CA GLY A 69 0.61 6.48 6.44
C GLY A 69 -0.58 6.08 7.31
N VAL A 70 -1.48 7.01 7.61
CA VAL A 70 -2.73 6.73 8.36
C VAL A 70 -3.61 5.76 7.57
N VAL A 71 -3.79 5.98 6.27
CA VAL A 71 -4.56 5.06 5.41
C VAL A 71 -3.93 3.67 5.42
N MET A 72 -2.61 3.57 5.26
CA MET A 72 -1.89 2.31 5.32
C MET A 72 -2.09 1.60 6.67
N LEU A 73 -2.00 2.33 7.79
CA LEU A 73 -2.17 1.80 9.14
C LEU A 73 -3.58 1.24 9.37
N ILE A 74 -4.62 1.93 8.89
CA ILE A 74 -6.01 1.42 8.95
C ILE A 74 -6.11 0.06 8.25
N GLY A 75 -5.51 -0.07 7.07
CA GLY A 75 -5.47 -1.33 6.34
C GLY A 75 -4.76 -2.44 7.12
N VAL A 76 -3.62 -2.14 7.76
CA VAL A 76 -2.89 -3.09 8.62
C VAL A 76 -3.77 -3.55 9.78
N ILE A 77 -4.44 -2.64 10.48
CA ILE A 77 -5.33 -2.98 11.60
C ILE A 77 -6.45 -3.90 11.14
N MET A 78 -7.08 -3.62 9.98
CA MET A 78 -8.14 -4.48 9.43
C MET A 78 -7.63 -5.89 9.12
N VAL A 79 -6.45 -6.02 8.52
CA VAL A 79 -5.82 -7.34 8.27
C VAL A 79 -5.57 -8.07 9.58
N LEU A 80 -4.99 -7.39 10.58
CA LEU A 80 -4.70 -8.01 11.88
C LEU A 80 -5.97 -8.46 12.59
N VAL A 81 -7.02 -7.64 12.59
CA VAL A 81 -8.32 -8.00 13.18
C VAL A 81 -8.93 -9.20 12.45
N ALA A 82 -8.89 -9.23 11.12
CA ALA A 82 -9.39 -10.36 10.34
C ALA A 82 -8.62 -11.65 10.67
N LEU A 83 -7.29 -11.59 10.76
CA LEU A 83 -6.45 -12.74 11.10
C LEU A 83 -6.66 -13.23 12.54
N VAL A 84 -6.81 -12.32 13.52
CA VAL A 84 -7.09 -12.69 14.92
C VAL A 84 -8.46 -13.37 15.03
N ARG A 85 -9.47 -12.88 14.29
CA ARG A 85 -10.81 -13.46 14.30
C ARG A 85 -10.87 -14.86 13.68
N GLU A 86 -10.09 -15.12 12.63
CA GLU A 86 -10.02 -16.45 12.02
C GLU A 86 -9.06 -17.39 12.75
N GLY A 87 -8.02 -16.87 13.41
CA GLY A 87 -7.08 -17.66 14.21
C GLY A 87 -7.59 -18.02 15.62
N GLY A 88 -8.59 -17.29 16.14
CA GLY A 88 -9.19 -17.52 17.46
C GLY A 88 -10.48 -18.37 17.45
N GLY A 89 -10.85 -18.93 16.30
CA GLY A 89 -12.04 -19.80 16.11
C GLY A 89 -11.71 -21.25 15.80
N GLY A 90 -10.51 -21.73 16.17
CA GLY A 90 -10.06 -23.12 16.05
C GLY A 90 -10.09 -23.85 17.38
#